data_AF-B8CA26-F1
#
_entry.id   AF-B8CA26-F1
#
_cell.length_a   1.000
_cell.length_b   1.000
_cell.length_c   1.000
_cell.angle_alpha   90.00
_cell.angle_beta   90.00
_cell.angle_gamma   90.00
#
_symmetry.space_group_name_H-M   'P 1'
#
loop_
_entity.id
_entity.type
_entity.pdbx_description
1 polymer ?
#
loop_
_entity_poly.entity_id
_entity_poly.type
_entity_poly.pdbx_seq_one_letter_code
_entity_poly.pdbx_strand_id
1 'polypeptide(L)'
;MSNAANLNVQVLESLNRLAETLAQLDERGDGSSSVDELTKFAASLNMTDSTTTARPSTQSPSSTPNTNLSHYRTLPSTVTTAYTLLTDGSNYIHATSTKYTLVSKIDYIKEGGNLALELQKGIELIATATLGVFDRGSGCSCSLKKYVKQYARAVVASVISLITCFEDGSALDTSNGTVNNIGAQKTGAVWSACDCITRQLPKGNRNAMRRELMVWVRDCLESIEEFEELMEIGTRDDDGEEEGEDAMEEEEQYTEREMKVAKSSVNVMKCSKNVLGLVLKVFECVGECAEKPADEQSIEQSTTLSDEQRKEMFQWIGHLHELARAVGEGVTEVGVLLYPPLDFTSQSNEAGRVQSSSSSNSTQSIPDLGSSNLGQQLQIQLHALYDCVECIHVASLQSGASVRYCMTDEVVEAIDKLKKAVGVRCAEVKGSMQ
;
A
#
# COMPACT_ATOMS: atom_id res chain seq x y z
N MET A 1 48.78 9.61 -19.94
CA MET A 1 47.39 9.89 -20.35
C MET A 1 46.52 9.62 -19.13
N SER A 2 45.89 10.67 -18.60
CA SER A 2 45.04 10.59 -17.40
C SER A 2 43.88 9.63 -17.67
N ASN A 3 43.71 8.60 -16.84
CA ASN A 3 42.48 7.82 -16.75
C ASN A 3 41.35 8.79 -16.41
N ALA A 4 40.66 9.33 -17.42
CA ALA A 4 39.43 10.07 -17.20
C ALA A 4 38.50 9.11 -16.44
N ALA A 5 38.10 9.51 -15.23
CA ALA A 5 37.28 8.65 -14.40
C ALA A 5 35.97 8.37 -15.15
N ASN A 6 35.59 7.09 -15.27
CA ASN A 6 34.34 6.73 -15.90
C ASN A 6 33.18 7.19 -15.00
N LEU A 7 32.57 8.33 -15.36
CA LEU A 7 31.53 8.97 -14.58
C LEU A 7 30.28 8.10 -14.48
N ASN A 8 29.96 7.32 -15.51
CA ASN A 8 28.80 6.42 -15.46
C ASN A 8 28.96 5.37 -14.36
N VAL A 9 30.16 4.79 -14.19
CA VAL A 9 30.43 3.81 -13.11
C VAL A 9 30.25 4.46 -11.74
N GLN A 10 30.76 5.67 -11.54
CA GLN A 10 30.57 6.40 -10.27
C GLN A 10 29.11 6.72 -9.99
N VAL A 11 28.37 7.15 -11.02
CA VAL A 11 26.93 7.40 -10.92
C VAL A 11 26.19 6.10 -10.59
N LEU A 12 26.50 4.99 -11.25
CA LEU A 12 25.91 3.68 -10.96
C LEU A 12 26.15 3.25 -9.51
N GLU A 13 27.37 3.38 -8.98
CA GLU A 13 27.67 3.08 -7.58
C GLU A 13 26.89 3.97 -6.61
N SER A 14 26.72 5.25 -6.93
CA SER A 14 25.90 6.19 -6.15
C SER A 14 24.42 5.79 -6.16
N LEU A 15 23.87 5.53 -7.36
CA LEU A 15 22.46 5.18 -7.54
C LEU A 15 22.10 3.83 -6.93
N ASN A 16 22.97 2.82 -7.02
CA ASN A 16 22.73 1.52 -6.39
C ASN A 16 22.67 1.64 -4.87
N ARG A 17 23.59 2.39 -4.24
CA ARG A 17 23.53 2.67 -2.80
C ARG A 17 22.24 3.38 -2.41
N LEU A 18 21.83 4.40 -3.18
CA LEU A 18 20.57 5.10 -2.95
C LEU A 18 19.36 4.15 -3.11
N ALA A 19 19.37 3.26 -4.10
CA ALA A 19 18.30 2.29 -4.30
C ALA A 19 18.15 1.34 -3.10
N GLU A 20 19.26 0.89 -2.51
CA GLU A 20 19.27 0.12 -1.28
C GLU A 20 18.70 0.91 -0.11
N THR A 21 19.12 2.17 0.09
CA THR A 21 18.61 2.99 1.19
C THR A 21 17.12 3.29 1.05
N LEU A 22 16.64 3.56 -0.18
CA LEU A 22 15.22 3.73 -0.46
C LEU A 22 14.42 2.44 -0.23
N ALA A 23 15.01 1.27 -0.45
CA ALA A 23 14.37 -0.01 -0.15
C ALA A 23 14.17 -0.22 1.37
N GLN A 24 15.11 0.28 2.17
CA GLN A 24 15.11 0.19 3.64
C GLN A 24 14.24 1.25 4.34
N LEU A 25 13.65 2.20 3.60
CA LEU A 25 12.73 3.17 4.20
C LEU A 25 11.47 2.46 4.71
N ASP A 26 11.27 2.46 6.02
CA ASP A 26 10.09 1.88 6.66
C ASP A 26 8.89 2.83 6.57
N GLU A 27 7.77 2.36 6.01
CA GLU A 27 6.53 3.14 5.94
C GLU A 27 5.87 3.35 7.31
N ARG A 28 6.18 2.50 8.31
CA ARG A 28 5.59 2.53 9.67
C ARG A 28 6.35 3.40 10.68
N GLY A 29 7.52 3.92 10.31
CA GLY A 29 8.21 4.99 11.05
C GLY A 29 9.10 4.54 12.21
N ASP A 30 9.40 3.25 12.35
CA ASP A 30 10.31 2.76 13.40
C ASP A 30 11.80 2.96 13.02
N GLY A 31 12.06 3.18 11.73
CA GLY A 31 13.38 3.42 11.16
C GLY A 31 13.97 4.80 11.45
N SER A 32 14.39 5.08 12.69
CA SER A 32 15.20 6.28 12.98
C SER A 32 16.60 6.22 12.34
N SER A 33 17.15 5.02 12.09
CA SER A 33 18.50 4.90 11.50
C SER A 33 18.52 5.12 9.98
N SER A 34 17.55 4.59 9.23
CA SER A 34 17.55 4.66 7.75
C SER A 34 17.34 6.08 7.24
N VAL A 35 16.51 6.88 7.91
CA VAL A 35 16.28 8.29 7.56
C VAL A 35 17.52 9.14 7.86
N ASP A 36 18.23 8.86 8.96
CA ASP A 36 19.46 9.56 9.31
C ASP A 36 20.59 9.26 8.32
N GLU A 37 20.70 8.01 7.84
CA GLU A 37 21.69 7.64 6.80
C GLU A 37 21.38 8.28 5.45
N LEU A 38 20.12 8.34 5.03
CA LEU A 38 19.70 9.00 3.79
C LEU A 38 19.82 10.52 3.88
N THR A 39 19.54 11.10 5.05
CA THR A 39 19.74 12.54 5.30
C THR A 39 21.23 12.88 5.31
N LYS A 40 22.07 12.00 5.87
CA LYS A 40 23.53 12.11 5.76
C LYS A 40 24.02 11.91 4.34
N PHE A 41 23.42 11.01 3.56
CA PHE A 41 23.72 10.82 2.15
C PHE A 41 23.36 12.09 1.35
N ALA A 42 22.14 12.61 1.50
CA ALA A 42 21.70 13.86 0.90
C ALA A 42 22.55 15.07 1.34
N ALA A 43 22.95 15.14 2.62
CA ALA A 43 23.82 16.19 3.14
C ALA A 43 25.29 16.03 2.68
N SER A 44 25.78 14.80 2.53
CA SER A 44 27.13 14.52 2.02
C SER A 44 27.28 14.82 0.52
N LEU A 45 26.16 14.87 -0.19
CA LEU A 45 26.08 15.22 -1.61
C LEU A 45 25.89 16.72 -1.84
N ASN A 46 25.42 17.46 -0.83
CA ASN A 46 25.35 18.93 -0.86
C ASN A 46 26.68 19.57 -0.44
N MET A 47 27.60 19.73 -1.40
CA MET A 47 28.65 20.75 -1.32
C MET A 47 28.05 22.13 -1.58
N THR A 48 27.30 22.69 -0.62
CA THR A 48 27.30 24.11 -0.19
C THR A 48 26.19 24.41 0.85
N ASP A 49 26.64 25.01 1.96
CA ASP A 49 26.00 25.83 2.99
C ASP A 49 24.80 25.36 3.85
N SER A 50 25.16 25.16 5.13
CA SER A 50 24.42 24.90 6.35
C SER A 50 23.33 25.93 6.70
N THR A 51 22.22 25.49 7.32
CA THR A 51 21.79 26.05 8.62
C THR A 51 21.01 25.02 9.45
N THR A 52 21.41 24.92 10.71
CA THR A 52 20.94 24.02 11.77
C THR A 52 19.61 24.47 12.37
N THR A 53 18.72 23.53 12.74
CA THR A 53 17.75 23.76 13.83
C THR A 53 17.46 22.48 14.62
N ALA A 54 17.33 22.65 15.94
CA ALA A 54 17.40 21.63 16.98
C ALA A 54 16.09 20.89 17.26
N ARG A 55 16.23 19.74 17.91
CA ARG A 55 15.22 18.73 18.32
C ARG A 55 14.84 18.90 19.80
N PRO A 56 13.62 18.52 20.22
CA PRO A 56 13.40 18.06 21.60
C PRO A 56 12.78 16.64 21.72
N SER A 57 13.43 15.88 22.60
CA SER A 57 13.03 14.79 23.52
C SER A 57 11.76 13.93 23.34
N THR A 58 12.02 12.62 23.26
CA THR A 58 11.55 11.46 24.07
C THR A 58 10.12 11.45 24.66
N GLN A 59 9.31 10.49 24.19
CA GLN A 59 8.14 9.94 24.91
C GLN A 59 8.09 8.40 24.79
N SER A 60 7.59 7.78 25.86
CA SER A 60 7.52 6.35 26.20
C SER A 60 6.64 5.50 25.27
N PRO A 61 6.81 4.16 25.25
CA PRO A 61 6.14 3.29 24.29
C PRO A 61 4.72 2.91 24.76
N SER A 62 3.70 3.39 24.06
CA SER A 62 2.38 2.76 24.01
C SER A 62 2.22 2.13 22.62
N SER A 63 1.95 0.83 22.58
CA SER A 63 2.01 -0.08 21.43
C SER A 63 0.84 0.06 20.44
N THR A 64 0.54 1.28 20.01
CA THR A 64 -0.28 1.54 18.81
C THR A 64 0.65 2.05 17.72
N PRO A 65 0.66 1.45 16.51
CA PRO A 65 1.48 1.96 15.41
C PRO A 65 1.12 3.44 15.20
N ASN A 66 2.10 4.32 15.42
CA ASN A 66 1.94 5.77 15.48
C ASN A 66 1.71 6.32 14.06
N THR A 67 0.51 6.12 13.51
CA THR A 67 0.06 6.80 12.28
C THR A 67 -0.35 8.23 12.66
N ASN A 68 0.65 9.08 12.92
CA ASN A 68 0.45 10.51 13.23
C ASN A 68 0.03 11.27 11.96
N LEU A 69 -1.19 11.00 11.50
CA LEU A 69 -1.83 11.73 10.42
C LEU A 69 -2.05 13.19 10.87
N SER A 70 -1.44 14.15 10.17
CA SER A 70 -1.57 15.59 10.50
C SER A 70 -2.54 16.33 9.61
N HIS A 71 -2.89 15.74 8.46
CA HIS A 71 -3.70 16.35 7.40
C HIS A 71 -4.41 15.27 6.58
N TYR A 72 -5.48 15.63 5.86
CA TYR A 72 -6.26 14.67 5.08
C TYR A 72 -6.41 15.04 3.60
N ARG A 73 -7.04 16.17 3.27
CA ARG A 73 -7.17 16.72 1.91
C ARG A 73 -6.26 17.91 1.67
N THR A 74 -6.10 18.80 2.65
CA THR A 74 -5.25 19.99 2.50
C THR A 74 -3.79 19.64 2.75
N LEU A 75 -2.92 19.92 1.78
CA LEU A 75 -1.50 19.60 1.85
C LEU A 75 -0.73 20.65 2.67
N PRO A 76 0.07 20.23 3.68
CA PRO A 76 1.04 21.11 4.32
C PRO A 76 2.06 21.64 3.30
N SER A 77 2.67 22.79 3.60
CA SER A 77 3.69 23.41 2.74
C SER A 77 4.91 22.50 2.51
N THR A 78 5.31 21.75 3.53
CA THR A 78 6.41 20.78 3.46
C THR A 78 6.10 19.67 2.45
N VAL A 79 4.90 19.10 2.52
CA VAL A 79 4.44 18.05 1.60
C VAL A 79 4.24 18.60 0.18
N THR A 80 3.72 19.82 0.06
CA THR A 80 3.59 20.52 -1.23
C THR A 80 4.95 20.70 -1.91
N THR A 81 5.96 21.14 -1.14
CA THR A 81 7.33 21.27 -1.63
C THR A 81 7.90 19.92 -2.08
N ALA A 82 7.62 18.84 -1.34
CA ALA A 82 8.01 17.50 -1.76
C ALA A 82 7.38 17.10 -3.10
N TYR A 83 6.08 17.37 -3.33
CA TYR A 83 5.45 17.10 -4.62
C TYR A 83 6.09 17.90 -5.77
N THR A 84 6.45 19.16 -5.52
CA THR A 84 7.16 19.98 -6.51
C THR A 84 8.50 19.34 -6.86
N LEU A 85 9.32 18.99 -5.86
CA LEU A 85 10.61 18.33 -6.08
C LEU A 85 10.49 16.97 -6.79
N LEU A 86 9.48 16.16 -6.45
CA LEU A 86 9.17 14.91 -7.16
C LEU A 86 8.87 15.18 -8.64
N THR A 87 8.06 16.20 -8.92
CA THR A 87 7.64 16.57 -10.28
C THR A 87 8.81 17.13 -11.08
N ASP A 88 9.56 18.05 -10.50
CA ASP A 88 10.71 18.69 -11.14
C ASP A 88 11.81 17.67 -11.43
N GLY A 89 12.14 16.80 -10.45
CA GLY A 89 13.08 15.69 -10.64
C GLY A 89 12.63 14.74 -11.74
N SER A 90 11.35 14.36 -11.77
CA SER A 90 10.79 13.47 -12.82
C SER A 90 10.85 14.09 -14.21
N ASN A 91 10.46 15.36 -14.34
CA ASN A 91 10.53 16.09 -15.62
C ASN A 91 11.97 16.25 -16.09
N TYR A 92 12.88 16.52 -15.16
CA TYR A 92 14.31 16.67 -15.44
C TYR A 92 14.93 15.35 -15.94
N ILE A 93 14.65 14.23 -15.27
CA ILE A 93 15.09 12.89 -15.70
C ILE A 93 14.48 12.54 -17.05
N HIS A 94 13.18 12.77 -17.23
CA HIS A 94 12.47 12.45 -18.48
C HIS A 94 13.10 13.16 -19.68
N ALA A 95 13.44 14.45 -19.56
CA ALA A 95 14.09 15.20 -20.62
C ALA A 95 15.55 14.76 -20.85
N THR A 96 16.27 14.47 -19.76
CA THR A 96 17.68 14.11 -19.80
C THR A 96 17.90 12.70 -20.35
N SER A 97 17.01 11.74 -20.08
CA SER A 97 17.18 10.34 -20.48
C SER A 97 17.22 10.16 -22.00
N THR A 98 16.43 10.94 -22.74
CA THR A 98 16.48 10.95 -24.21
C THR A 98 17.81 11.46 -24.72
N LYS A 99 18.30 12.55 -24.13
CA LYS A 99 19.59 13.14 -24.49
C LYS A 99 20.72 12.17 -24.18
N TYR A 100 20.70 11.54 -23.00
CA TYR A 100 21.64 10.51 -22.60
C TYR A 100 21.70 9.40 -23.65
N THR A 101 20.56 8.80 -24.00
CA THR A 101 20.51 7.70 -24.97
C THR A 101 21.04 8.07 -26.35
N LEU A 102 20.75 9.28 -26.84
CA LEU A 102 21.20 9.73 -28.16
C LEU A 102 22.70 10.06 -28.16
N VAL A 103 23.19 10.74 -27.13
CA VAL A 103 24.58 11.19 -27.03
C VAL A 103 25.51 10.03 -26.67
N SER A 104 25.09 9.12 -25.80
CA SER A 104 25.88 7.96 -25.40
C SER A 104 26.11 6.97 -26.56
N LYS A 105 25.29 7.00 -27.62
CA LYS A 105 25.59 6.26 -28.86
C LYS A 105 26.80 6.82 -29.63
N ILE A 106 27.18 8.07 -29.38
CA ILE A 106 28.27 8.76 -30.07
C ILE A 106 29.51 8.83 -29.16
N ASP A 107 29.34 9.27 -27.92
CA ASP A 107 30.40 9.43 -26.92
C ASP A 107 29.86 9.12 -25.51
N TYR A 108 29.83 7.84 -25.14
CA TYR A 108 29.31 7.41 -23.84
C TYR A 108 30.22 7.76 -22.65
N ILE A 109 31.54 7.81 -22.87
CA ILE A 109 32.51 7.97 -21.78
C ILE A 109 32.49 9.41 -21.25
N LYS A 110 32.55 10.41 -22.15
CA LYS A 110 32.68 11.81 -21.74
C LYS A 110 31.33 12.52 -21.69
N GLU A 111 30.68 12.65 -22.84
CA GLU A 111 29.41 13.38 -22.93
C GLU A 111 28.25 12.58 -22.29
N GLY A 112 28.21 11.27 -22.51
CA GLY A 112 27.31 10.35 -21.81
C GLY A 112 27.51 10.40 -20.29
N GLY A 113 28.76 10.33 -19.82
CA GLY A 113 29.10 10.45 -18.41
C GLY A 113 28.62 11.74 -17.75
N ASN A 114 28.75 12.89 -18.44
CA ASN A 114 28.19 14.16 -17.95
C ASN A 114 26.65 14.13 -17.86
N LEU A 115 25.98 13.49 -18.82
CA LEU A 115 24.53 13.34 -18.79
C LEU A 115 24.06 12.34 -17.72
N ALA A 116 24.87 11.34 -17.36
CA ALA A 116 24.62 10.48 -16.21
C ALA A 116 24.65 11.27 -14.89
N LEU A 117 25.56 12.23 -14.74
CA LEU A 117 25.54 13.15 -13.59
C LEU A 117 24.26 14.00 -13.56
N GLU A 118 23.77 14.47 -14.70
CA GLU A 118 22.49 15.20 -14.74
C GLU A 118 21.31 14.28 -14.37
N LEU A 119 21.29 13.03 -14.85
CA LEU A 119 20.29 12.04 -14.41
C LEU A 119 20.35 11.83 -12.89
N GLN A 120 21.55 11.76 -12.32
CA GLN A 120 21.75 11.64 -10.87
C GLN A 120 21.13 12.84 -10.13
N LYS A 121 21.35 14.08 -10.57
CA LYS A 121 20.74 15.26 -9.93
C LYS A 121 19.21 15.20 -9.92
N GLY A 122 18.61 14.73 -11.00
CA GLY A 122 17.16 14.53 -11.04
C GLY A 122 16.69 13.49 -10.03
N ILE A 123 17.46 12.41 -9.85
CA ILE A 123 17.19 11.38 -8.84
C ILE A 123 17.35 11.95 -7.42
N GLU A 124 18.34 12.81 -7.19
CA GLU A 124 18.56 13.46 -5.89
C GLU A 124 17.37 14.33 -5.47
N LEU A 125 16.73 15.03 -6.42
CA LEU A 125 15.49 15.76 -6.16
C LEU A 125 14.36 14.82 -5.72
N ILE A 126 14.19 13.69 -6.41
CA ILE A 126 13.19 12.67 -6.05
C ILE A 126 13.47 12.06 -4.67
N ALA A 127 14.73 11.75 -4.37
CA ALA A 127 15.14 11.18 -3.09
C ALA A 127 14.90 12.17 -1.93
N THR A 128 15.30 13.43 -2.12
CA THR A 128 15.09 14.52 -1.15
C THR A 128 13.60 14.70 -0.85
N ALA A 129 12.77 14.71 -1.89
CA ALA A 129 11.33 14.80 -1.72
C ALA A 129 10.73 13.59 -1.00
N THR A 130 11.21 12.39 -1.33
CA THR A 130 10.81 11.14 -0.65
C THR A 130 11.11 11.23 0.84
N LEU A 131 12.28 11.73 1.23
CA LEU A 131 12.63 11.95 2.63
C LEU A 131 11.71 12.97 3.32
N GLY A 132 11.37 14.06 2.65
CA GLY A 132 10.41 15.03 3.17
C GLY A 132 9.03 14.43 3.45
N VAL A 133 8.59 13.46 2.65
CA VAL A 133 7.33 12.71 2.89
C VAL A 133 7.49 11.73 4.05
N PHE A 134 8.65 11.10 4.20
CA PHE A 134 8.91 10.12 5.26
C PHE A 134 9.21 10.75 6.63
N ASP A 135 9.55 12.03 6.68
CA ASP A 135 9.76 12.77 7.92
C ASP A 135 8.59 12.60 8.90
N ARG A 136 8.91 12.48 10.20
CA ARG A 136 7.88 12.24 11.24
C ARG A 136 6.93 13.42 11.40
N GLY A 137 7.39 14.64 11.11
CA GLY A 137 6.60 15.86 11.16
C GLY A 137 5.74 16.11 9.92
N SER A 138 5.93 15.35 8.83
CA SER A 138 5.14 15.52 7.60
C SER A 138 3.66 15.18 7.81
N GLY A 139 3.40 14.24 8.73
CA GLY A 139 2.10 13.62 8.98
C GLY A 139 1.45 12.98 7.76
N CYS A 140 2.28 12.52 6.82
CA CYS A 140 1.87 11.66 5.71
C CYS A 140 1.49 10.25 6.19
N SER A 141 0.43 9.69 5.62
CA SER A 141 -0.03 8.32 5.92
C SER A 141 0.95 7.28 5.39
N CYS A 142 0.87 6.06 5.96
CA CYS A 142 1.62 4.90 5.48
C CYS A 142 1.35 4.64 3.98
N SER A 143 0.09 4.77 3.53
CA SER A 143 -0.29 4.61 2.12
C SER A 143 0.42 5.61 1.21
N LEU A 144 0.47 6.89 1.60
CA LEU A 144 1.14 7.89 0.79
C LEU A 144 2.65 7.62 0.71
N LYS A 145 3.27 7.30 1.85
CA LYS A 145 4.68 6.91 1.93
C LYS A 145 4.99 5.72 1.02
N LYS A 146 4.14 4.69 1.03
CA LYS A 146 4.25 3.51 0.16
C LYS A 146 4.24 3.89 -1.33
N TYR A 147 3.27 4.69 -1.79
CA TYR A 147 3.20 5.11 -3.20
C TYR A 147 4.42 5.95 -3.61
N VAL A 148 4.84 6.91 -2.79
CA VAL A 148 6.02 7.73 -3.08
C VAL A 148 7.28 6.87 -3.16
N LYS A 149 7.50 5.98 -2.19
CA LYS A 149 8.64 5.06 -2.17
C LYS A 149 8.62 4.13 -3.39
N GLN A 150 7.48 3.54 -3.72
CA GLN A 150 7.34 2.64 -4.88
C GLN A 150 7.73 3.35 -6.18
N TYR A 151 7.19 4.54 -6.43
CA TYR A 151 7.48 5.27 -7.66
C TYR A 151 8.90 5.83 -7.70
N ALA A 152 9.43 6.34 -6.58
CA ALA A 152 10.83 6.76 -6.49
C ALA A 152 11.77 5.60 -6.83
N ARG A 153 11.55 4.41 -6.24
CA ARG A 153 12.34 3.20 -6.54
C ARG A 153 12.23 2.78 -8.00
N ALA A 154 11.04 2.86 -8.60
CA ALA A 154 10.85 2.52 -10.01
C ALA A 154 11.65 3.44 -10.94
N VAL A 155 11.69 4.75 -10.65
CA VAL A 155 12.49 5.71 -11.42
C VAL A 155 13.99 5.42 -11.25
N VAL A 156 14.47 5.25 -10.02
CA VAL A 156 15.88 4.92 -9.74
C VAL A 156 16.30 3.64 -10.46
N ALA A 157 15.52 2.56 -10.35
CA ALA A 157 15.81 1.29 -11.00
C ALA A 157 15.82 1.41 -12.53
N SER A 158 14.92 2.21 -13.11
CA SER A 158 14.88 2.44 -14.56
C SER A 158 16.09 3.23 -15.05
N VAL A 159 16.53 4.24 -14.30
CA VAL A 159 17.73 5.02 -14.62
C VAL A 159 18.99 4.16 -14.49
N ILE A 160 19.11 3.36 -13.42
CA ILE A 160 20.20 2.39 -13.28
C ILE A 160 20.23 1.45 -14.49
N SER A 161 19.08 0.86 -14.84
CA SER A 161 19.02 -0.07 -15.97
C SER A 161 19.38 0.60 -17.31
N LEU A 162 19.09 1.89 -17.49
CA LEU A 162 19.48 2.66 -18.66
C LEU A 162 21.00 2.91 -18.71
N ILE A 163 21.60 3.32 -17.60
CA ILE A 163 23.05 3.60 -17.57
C ILE A 163 23.83 2.28 -17.73
N THR A 164 23.41 1.22 -17.04
CA THR A 164 24.05 -0.10 -17.13
C THR A 164 24.08 -0.63 -18.55
N CYS A 165 23.01 -0.46 -19.35
CA CYS A 165 22.99 -0.99 -20.71
C CYS A 165 23.95 -0.28 -21.68
N PHE A 166 24.40 0.93 -21.37
CA PHE A 166 25.47 1.59 -22.12
C PHE A 166 26.86 1.19 -21.58
N GLU A 167 27.00 1.03 -20.27
CA GLU A 167 28.25 0.59 -19.65
C GLU A 167 28.64 -0.85 -19.99
N ASP A 168 27.68 -1.77 -20.10
CA ASP A 168 27.93 -3.15 -20.52
C ASP A 168 28.04 -3.31 -22.04
N GLY A 169 27.87 -2.22 -22.79
CA GLY A 169 27.91 -2.18 -24.25
C GLY A 169 26.68 -2.77 -24.95
N SER A 170 25.69 -3.28 -24.21
CA SER A 170 24.49 -3.91 -24.80
C SER A 170 23.64 -2.94 -25.61
N ALA A 171 23.65 -1.64 -25.32
CA ALA A 171 22.97 -0.60 -26.10
C ALA A 171 23.78 -0.12 -27.31
N LEU A 172 25.07 -0.47 -27.39
CA LEU A 172 26.00 -0.10 -28.46
C LEU A 172 26.23 -1.24 -29.46
N ASP A 173 25.85 -2.46 -29.11
CA ASP A 173 26.08 -3.64 -29.94
C ASP A 173 25.31 -3.57 -31.27
N THR A 174 26.03 -3.57 -32.39
CA THR A 174 25.49 -3.61 -33.76
C THR A 174 25.91 -4.89 -34.50
N SER A 175 26.39 -5.90 -33.78
CA SER A 175 27.05 -7.10 -34.34
C SER A 175 26.25 -7.89 -35.37
N ASN A 176 24.92 -7.77 -35.40
CA ASN A 176 24.04 -8.52 -36.30
C ASN A 176 23.36 -7.71 -37.41
N GLY A 177 23.77 -6.46 -37.67
CA GLY A 177 23.18 -5.63 -38.73
C GLY A 177 21.75 -5.12 -38.46
N THR A 178 21.14 -5.54 -37.36
CA THR A 178 19.89 -5.01 -36.82
C THR A 178 20.19 -3.86 -35.87
N VAL A 179 19.51 -2.72 -36.02
CA VAL A 179 19.63 -1.59 -35.09
C VAL A 179 19.17 -2.04 -33.71
N ASN A 180 20.10 -2.08 -32.76
CA ASN A 180 19.79 -2.43 -31.39
C ASN A 180 19.05 -1.28 -30.70
N ASN A 181 17.82 -1.59 -30.27
CA ASN A 181 16.89 -0.63 -29.69
C ASN A 181 16.84 -0.70 -28.16
N ILE A 182 17.74 -1.43 -27.51
CA ILE A 182 17.77 -1.58 -26.04
C ILE A 182 17.82 -0.22 -25.33
N GLY A 183 18.71 0.69 -25.74
CA GLY A 183 18.78 2.03 -25.14
C GLY A 183 17.48 2.82 -25.26
N ALA A 184 16.77 2.70 -26.39
CA ALA A 184 15.47 3.34 -26.59
C ALA A 184 14.38 2.70 -25.72
N GLN A 185 14.35 1.37 -25.60
CA GLN A 185 13.43 0.66 -24.72
C GLN A 185 13.63 1.05 -23.25
N LYS A 186 14.88 1.12 -22.78
CA LYS A 186 15.22 1.56 -21.42
C LYS A 186 14.85 3.02 -21.19
N THR A 187 15.01 3.88 -22.19
CA THR A 187 14.51 5.27 -22.13
C THR A 187 12.99 5.31 -21.95
N GLY A 188 12.25 4.49 -22.70
CA GLY A 188 10.80 4.38 -22.56
C GLY A 188 10.37 3.90 -21.17
N ALA A 189 11.12 2.97 -20.56
CA ALA A 189 10.89 2.55 -19.18
C ALA A 189 11.11 3.71 -18.18
N VAL A 190 12.18 4.50 -18.35
CA VAL A 190 12.43 5.71 -17.54
C VAL A 190 11.28 6.72 -17.68
N TRP A 191 10.79 6.97 -18.89
CA TRP A 191 9.66 7.86 -19.12
C TRP A 191 8.40 7.37 -18.42
N SER A 192 8.06 6.09 -18.58
CA SER A 192 6.91 5.48 -17.91
C SER A 192 6.99 5.62 -16.39
N ALA A 193 8.16 5.37 -15.80
CA ALA A 193 8.37 5.53 -14.37
C ALA A 193 8.22 7.01 -13.91
N CYS A 194 8.73 7.97 -14.69
CA CYS A 194 8.55 9.40 -14.41
C CYS A 194 7.08 9.84 -14.52
N ASP A 195 6.36 9.32 -15.52
CA ASP A 195 4.93 9.57 -15.72
C ASP A 195 4.08 9.03 -14.55
N CYS A 196 4.49 7.94 -13.90
CA CYS A 196 3.85 7.47 -12.67
C CYS A 196 3.88 8.54 -11.56
N ILE A 197 5.01 9.25 -11.39
CA ILE A 197 5.12 10.32 -10.39
C ILE A 197 4.25 11.52 -10.79
N THR A 198 4.35 11.97 -12.04
CA THR A 198 3.71 13.24 -12.45
C THR A 198 2.20 13.12 -12.69
N ARG A 199 1.72 11.94 -13.13
CA ARG A 199 0.32 11.73 -13.51
C ARG A 199 -0.44 10.82 -12.55
N GLN A 200 0.23 9.82 -11.99
CA GLN A 200 -0.46 8.77 -11.24
C GLN A 200 -0.31 8.92 -9.74
N LEU A 201 0.72 9.57 -9.20
CA LEU A 201 0.92 9.68 -7.75
C LEU A 201 -0.29 10.35 -7.05
N PRO A 202 -0.89 9.70 -6.04
CA PRO A 202 -2.00 10.30 -5.33
C PRO A 202 -1.52 11.54 -4.58
N LYS A 203 -2.29 12.63 -4.69
CA LYS A 203 -2.00 13.90 -4.01
C LYS A 203 -2.66 13.93 -2.64
N GLY A 204 -1.86 13.76 -1.59
CA GLY A 204 -2.30 13.79 -0.19
C GLY A 204 -2.85 12.47 0.35
N ASN A 205 -3.02 12.43 1.67
CA ASN A 205 -3.38 11.22 2.42
C ASN A 205 -4.73 10.65 2.01
N ARG A 206 -5.75 11.51 1.82
CA ARG A 206 -7.07 11.08 1.36
C ARG A 206 -6.99 10.25 0.07
N ASN A 207 -6.32 10.80 -0.94
CA ASN A 207 -6.28 10.16 -2.25
C ASN A 207 -5.45 8.87 -2.22
N ALA A 208 -4.40 8.81 -1.39
CA ALA A 208 -3.58 7.61 -1.22
C ALA A 208 -4.38 6.48 -0.54
N MET A 209 -5.01 6.78 0.60
CA MET A 209 -5.81 5.82 1.37
C MET A 209 -7.05 5.38 0.58
N ARG A 210 -7.74 6.31 -0.08
CA ARG A 210 -8.87 6.01 -0.97
C ARG A 210 -8.45 5.07 -2.09
N ARG A 211 -7.26 5.27 -2.68
CA ARG A 211 -6.77 4.39 -3.74
C ARG A 211 -6.49 2.98 -3.22
N GLU A 212 -5.84 2.82 -2.06
CA GLU A 212 -5.62 1.50 -1.47
C GLU A 212 -6.94 0.78 -1.20
N LEU A 213 -7.93 1.46 -0.59
CA LEU A 213 -9.25 0.89 -0.38
C LEU A 213 -9.93 0.45 -1.68
N MET A 214 -9.83 1.24 -2.75
CA MET A 214 -10.40 0.88 -4.05
C MET A 214 -9.69 -0.31 -4.71
N VAL A 215 -8.36 -0.43 -4.49
CA VAL A 215 -7.60 -1.62 -4.90
C VAL A 215 -8.12 -2.85 -4.16
N TRP A 216 -8.23 -2.82 -2.83
CA TRP A 216 -8.75 -3.96 -2.07
C TRP A 216 -10.20 -4.31 -2.41
N VAL A 217 -11.06 -3.31 -2.69
CA VAL A 217 -12.42 -3.56 -3.18
C VAL A 217 -12.43 -4.27 -4.53
N ARG A 218 -11.54 -3.87 -5.45
CA ARG A 218 -11.39 -4.53 -6.75
C ARG A 218 -10.85 -5.94 -6.58
N ASP A 219 -9.82 -6.13 -5.78
CA ASP A 219 -9.22 -7.45 -5.54
C ASP A 219 -10.26 -8.40 -4.90
N CYS A 220 -11.13 -7.90 -4.00
CA CYS A 220 -12.27 -8.68 -3.50
C CYS A 220 -13.25 -9.08 -4.61
N LEU A 221 -13.56 -8.16 -5.55
CA LEU A 221 -14.47 -8.44 -6.66
C LEU A 221 -13.89 -9.51 -7.58
N GLU A 222 -12.63 -9.36 -7.97
CA GLU A 222 -11.92 -10.31 -8.83
C GLU A 222 -11.90 -11.72 -8.19
N SER A 223 -11.57 -11.83 -6.90
CA SER A 223 -11.63 -13.11 -6.19
C SER A 223 -13.06 -13.67 -6.06
N ILE A 224 -14.07 -12.83 -5.83
CA ILE A 224 -15.47 -13.30 -5.76
C ILE A 224 -15.89 -13.87 -7.11
N GLU A 225 -15.63 -13.15 -8.20
CA GLU A 225 -15.98 -13.57 -9.56
C GLU A 225 -15.27 -14.89 -9.91
N GLU A 226 -13.97 -14.97 -9.67
CA GLU A 226 -13.17 -16.19 -9.89
C GLU A 226 -13.72 -17.42 -9.15
N PHE A 227 -14.01 -17.30 -7.85
CA PHE A 227 -14.52 -18.46 -7.09
C PHE A 227 -15.99 -18.75 -7.37
N GLU A 228 -16.78 -17.77 -7.81
CA GLU A 228 -18.13 -18.03 -8.33
C GLU A 228 -18.08 -18.85 -9.62
N GLU A 229 -17.18 -18.50 -10.56
CA GLU A 229 -16.95 -19.27 -11.78
C GLU A 229 -16.49 -20.71 -11.47
N LEU A 230 -15.56 -20.90 -10.52
CA LEU A 230 -15.13 -22.23 -10.08
C LEU A 230 -16.29 -23.04 -9.45
N MET A 231 -17.15 -22.40 -8.67
CA MET A 231 -18.32 -23.09 -8.09
C MET A 231 -19.40 -23.44 -9.13
N GLU A 232 -19.43 -22.75 -10.28
CA GLU A 232 -20.37 -23.02 -11.37
C GLU A 232 -20.00 -24.29 -12.16
N ILE A 233 -18.73 -24.73 -12.12
CA ILE A 233 -18.28 -25.99 -12.75
C ILE A 233 -19.04 -27.19 -12.16
N GLY A 234 -19.36 -27.14 -10.88
CA GLY A 234 -20.12 -28.19 -10.18
C GLY A 234 -19.28 -28.91 -9.14
N THR A 235 -19.77 -30.07 -8.71
CA THR A 235 -19.07 -30.92 -7.74
C THR A 235 -18.57 -32.18 -8.41
N ARG A 236 -17.36 -32.63 -8.07
CA ARG A 236 -16.91 -33.96 -8.50
C ARG A 236 -17.62 -35.06 -7.72
N ASP A 237 -17.82 -36.20 -8.37
CA ASP A 237 -18.30 -37.42 -7.73
C ASP A 237 -17.14 -38.13 -7.02
N ASP A 238 -17.23 -38.30 -5.69
CA ASP A 238 -16.19 -38.95 -4.87
C ASP A 238 -16.12 -40.49 -5.10
N ASP A 239 -17.01 -41.04 -5.94
CA ASP A 239 -17.25 -42.47 -6.15
C ASP A 239 -16.79 -43.00 -7.55
N GLY A 240 -16.14 -42.18 -8.37
CA GLY A 240 -15.79 -42.52 -9.76
C GLY A 240 -14.40 -43.13 -9.94
N GLU A 241 -14.31 -44.46 -10.15
CA GLU A 241 -13.12 -45.14 -10.70
C GLU A 241 -12.98 -44.89 -12.23
N GLU A 242 -12.96 -43.64 -12.70
CA GLU A 242 -12.73 -43.36 -14.12
C GLU A 242 -11.26 -43.00 -14.39
N GLU A 243 -10.46 -44.06 -14.66
CA GLU A 243 -9.14 -43.97 -15.30
C GLU A 243 -9.33 -43.54 -16.78
N GLY A 244 -9.65 -42.26 -17.00
CA GLY A 244 -9.80 -41.64 -18.32
C GLY A 244 -9.11 -40.28 -18.41
N GLU A 245 -8.93 -39.76 -19.63
CA GLU A 245 -8.29 -38.45 -19.91
C GLU A 245 -8.96 -37.24 -19.21
N ASP A 246 -10.13 -37.44 -18.60
CA ASP A 246 -10.90 -36.46 -17.81
C ASP A 246 -10.39 -36.29 -16.36
N ALA A 247 -9.49 -37.16 -15.89
CA ALA A 247 -8.96 -37.12 -14.51
C ALA A 247 -8.19 -35.83 -14.16
N MET A 248 -7.69 -35.07 -15.14
CA MET A 248 -7.08 -33.74 -14.89
C MET A 248 -8.12 -32.61 -14.75
N GLU A 249 -9.33 -32.75 -15.32
CA GLU A 249 -10.41 -31.75 -15.16
C GLU A 249 -11.14 -31.91 -13.80
N GLU A 250 -11.03 -33.07 -13.16
CA GLU A 250 -11.62 -33.35 -11.84
C GLU A 250 -10.83 -32.78 -10.66
N GLU A 251 -9.52 -32.50 -10.82
CA GLU A 251 -8.70 -31.88 -9.77
C GLU A 251 -9.04 -30.41 -9.52
N GLU A 252 -9.69 -29.74 -10.49
CA GLU A 252 -10.13 -28.34 -10.39
C GLU A 252 -11.54 -28.19 -9.80
N GLN A 253 -12.20 -29.29 -9.42
CA GLN A 253 -13.57 -29.29 -8.90
C GLN A 253 -13.62 -29.51 -7.40
N TYR A 254 -14.60 -28.87 -6.75
CA TYR A 254 -14.89 -29.10 -5.34
C TYR A 254 -15.65 -30.42 -5.13
N THR A 255 -15.36 -31.14 -4.06
CA THR A 255 -16.30 -32.12 -3.48
C THR A 255 -17.53 -31.42 -2.89
N GLU A 256 -18.62 -32.14 -2.63
CA GLU A 256 -19.81 -31.56 -1.99
C GLU A 256 -19.51 -30.88 -0.64
N ARG A 257 -18.57 -31.44 0.13
CA ARG A 257 -18.15 -30.86 1.41
C ARG A 257 -17.40 -29.55 1.19
N GLU A 258 -16.45 -29.54 0.27
CA GLU A 258 -15.66 -28.35 -0.06
C GLU A 258 -16.53 -27.25 -0.63
N MET A 259 -17.52 -27.59 -1.46
CA MET A 259 -18.48 -26.65 -2.03
C MET A 259 -19.23 -25.85 -0.95
N LYS A 260 -19.57 -26.47 0.19
CA LYS A 260 -20.20 -25.75 1.33
C LYS A 260 -19.24 -24.76 1.98
N VAL A 261 -17.95 -25.09 2.04
CA VAL A 261 -16.91 -24.23 2.60
C VAL A 261 -16.61 -23.09 1.63
N ALA A 262 -16.41 -23.39 0.35
CA ALA A 262 -16.23 -22.41 -0.73
C ALA A 262 -17.34 -21.35 -0.75
N LYS A 263 -18.60 -21.78 -0.73
CA LYS A 263 -19.77 -20.86 -0.68
C LYS A 263 -19.72 -19.93 0.54
N SER A 264 -19.41 -20.47 1.72
CA SER A 264 -19.30 -19.67 2.94
C SER A 264 -18.11 -18.72 2.90
N SER A 265 -16.97 -19.13 2.35
CA SER A 265 -15.78 -18.29 2.17
C SER A 265 -16.05 -17.13 1.19
N VAL A 266 -16.65 -17.39 0.03
CA VAL A 266 -17.04 -16.34 -0.94
C VAL A 266 -18.01 -15.35 -0.31
N ASN A 267 -18.93 -15.84 0.53
CA ASN A 267 -19.82 -15.00 1.31
C ASN A 267 -19.09 -14.10 2.32
N VAL A 268 -18.00 -14.58 2.94
CA VAL A 268 -17.10 -13.73 3.74
C VAL A 268 -16.43 -12.67 2.87
N MET A 269 -15.91 -13.02 1.69
CA MET A 269 -15.29 -12.07 0.75
C MET A 269 -16.28 -10.97 0.32
N LYS A 270 -17.53 -11.32 0.01
CA LYS A 270 -18.62 -10.36 -0.27
C LYS A 270 -18.85 -9.41 0.91
N CYS A 271 -18.79 -9.93 2.14
CA CYS A 271 -18.90 -9.12 3.34
C CYS A 271 -17.70 -8.17 3.47
N SER A 272 -16.47 -8.64 3.24
CA SER A 272 -15.25 -7.83 3.20
C SER A 272 -15.35 -6.66 2.24
N LYS A 273 -15.74 -6.92 0.99
CA LYS A 273 -15.98 -5.87 -0.02
C LYS A 273 -16.95 -4.80 0.52
N ASN A 274 -18.07 -5.21 1.11
CA ASN A 274 -19.07 -4.27 1.60
C ASN A 274 -18.57 -3.46 2.80
N VAL A 275 -17.78 -4.06 3.70
CA VAL A 275 -17.12 -3.35 4.81
C VAL A 275 -16.13 -2.31 4.28
N LEU A 276 -15.29 -2.67 3.31
CA LEU A 276 -14.37 -1.72 2.66
C LEU A 276 -15.13 -0.56 1.97
N GLY A 277 -16.25 -0.88 1.33
CA GLY A 277 -17.16 0.13 0.75
C GLY A 277 -17.76 1.08 1.79
N LEU A 278 -18.10 0.57 2.98
CA LEU A 278 -18.53 1.41 4.11
C LEU A 278 -17.39 2.30 4.62
N VAL A 279 -16.18 1.75 4.80
CA VAL A 279 -15.01 2.52 5.24
C VAL A 279 -14.74 3.70 4.30
N LEU A 280 -14.85 3.49 2.98
CA LEU A 280 -14.75 4.56 1.99
C LEU A 280 -15.76 5.70 2.24
N LYS A 281 -17.03 5.38 2.51
CA LYS A 281 -18.06 6.39 2.80
C LYS A 281 -17.75 7.14 4.11
N VAL A 282 -17.39 6.40 5.14
CA VAL A 282 -17.03 6.94 6.47
C VAL A 282 -15.85 7.91 6.37
N PHE A 283 -14.82 7.56 5.61
CA PHE A 283 -13.66 8.41 5.37
C PHE A 283 -14.00 9.75 4.72
N GLU A 284 -14.93 9.76 3.77
CA GLU A 284 -15.38 11.01 3.16
C GLU A 284 -16.14 11.87 4.16
N CYS A 285 -17.08 11.29 4.92
CA CYS A 285 -17.86 12.00 5.92
C CYS A 285 -16.98 12.62 7.02
N VAL A 286 -16.11 11.81 7.64
CA VAL A 286 -15.25 12.26 8.75
C VAL A 286 -14.16 13.20 8.25
N GLY A 287 -13.59 12.94 7.08
CA GLY A 287 -12.59 13.79 6.46
C GLY A 287 -13.12 15.17 6.05
N GLU A 288 -14.36 15.26 5.57
CA GLU A 288 -15.03 16.54 5.30
C GLU A 288 -15.21 17.36 6.55
N CYS A 289 -15.69 16.71 7.59
CA CYS A 289 -15.99 17.33 8.87
C CYS A 289 -14.70 17.88 9.53
N ALA A 290 -13.60 17.13 9.46
CA ALA A 290 -12.30 17.50 10.04
C ALA A 290 -11.63 18.72 9.37
N GLU A 291 -12.00 19.05 8.13
CA GLU A 291 -11.37 20.13 7.36
C GLU A 291 -12.28 21.34 7.07
N LYS A 292 -13.50 21.36 7.61
CA LYS A 292 -14.36 22.54 7.48
C LYS A 292 -13.71 23.75 8.16
N PRO A 293 -13.52 24.87 7.44
CA PRO A 293 -12.94 26.09 8.03
C PRO A 293 -13.90 26.68 9.08
N ALA A 294 -13.32 27.28 10.13
CA ALA A 294 -14.08 27.88 11.23
C ALA A 294 -15.06 28.98 10.75
N ASP A 295 -14.75 29.64 9.64
CA ASP A 295 -15.54 30.76 9.09
C ASP A 295 -16.83 30.31 8.37
N GLU A 296 -16.95 29.05 7.95
CA GLU A 296 -18.18 28.51 7.31
C GLU A 296 -19.15 27.88 8.32
N GLN A 297 -18.75 27.75 9.59
CA GLN A 297 -19.56 27.12 10.64
C GLN A 297 -20.49 28.11 11.37
N SER A 298 -20.52 29.38 10.96
CA SER A 298 -21.12 30.46 11.72
C SER A 298 -22.64 30.68 11.54
N ILE A 299 -23.38 29.83 10.83
CA ILE A 299 -24.80 30.12 10.54
C ILE A 299 -25.82 29.15 11.15
N GLU A 300 -25.53 27.87 11.42
CA GLU A 300 -26.58 27.00 12.00
C GLU A 300 -26.21 26.09 13.20
N GLN A 301 -24.95 25.77 13.51
CA GLN A 301 -24.59 25.02 14.74
C GLN A 301 -23.22 25.42 15.29
N SER A 302 -23.21 26.01 16.49
CA SER A 302 -22.06 26.68 17.12
C SER A 302 -21.05 25.71 17.78
N THR A 303 -20.36 24.90 17.00
CA THR A 303 -19.21 24.14 17.53
C THR A 303 -18.08 24.15 16.52
N THR A 304 -17.21 25.16 16.64
CA THR A 304 -15.89 25.12 16.03
C THR A 304 -15.12 23.95 16.59
N LEU A 305 -14.75 22.99 15.74
CA LEU A 305 -13.95 21.84 16.15
C LEU A 305 -12.61 22.35 16.74
N SER A 306 -12.25 21.87 17.92
CA SER A 306 -10.93 22.18 18.49
C SER A 306 -9.82 21.47 17.71
N ASP A 307 -8.60 22.00 17.77
CA ASP A 307 -7.45 21.38 17.14
C ASP A 307 -7.19 19.96 17.67
N GLU A 308 -7.47 19.71 18.95
CA GLU A 308 -7.42 18.39 19.59
C GLU A 308 -8.46 17.43 18.98
N GLN A 309 -9.72 17.88 18.81
CA GLN A 309 -10.77 17.05 18.21
C GLN A 309 -10.42 16.67 16.77
N ARG A 310 -9.87 17.62 15.99
CA ARG A 310 -9.40 17.34 14.63
C ARG A 310 -8.27 16.30 14.63
N LYS A 311 -7.32 16.42 15.56
CA LYS A 311 -6.22 15.46 15.70
C LYS A 311 -6.74 14.06 16.06
N GLU A 312 -7.70 13.95 16.98
CA GLU A 312 -8.35 12.68 17.33
C GLU A 312 -9.04 12.05 16.11
N MET A 313 -9.74 12.84 15.30
CA MET A 313 -10.38 12.36 14.07
C MET A 313 -9.35 11.82 13.08
N PHE A 314 -8.22 12.51 12.88
CA PHE A 314 -7.16 12.04 11.99
C PHE A 314 -6.49 10.75 12.49
N GLN A 315 -6.23 10.64 13.79
CA GLN A 315 -5.72 9.40 14.40
C GLN A 315 -6.71 8.25 14.22
N TRP A 316 -8.00 8.52 14.41
CA TRP A 316 -9.05 7.53 14.20
C TRP A 316 -9.16 7.09 12.73
N ILE A 317 -9.09 8.01 11.76
CA ILE A 317 -9.02 7.68 10.33
C ILE A 317 -7.80 6.79 10.04
N GLY A 318 -6.63 7.13 10.60
CA GLY A 318 -5.42 6.33 10.47
C GLY A 318 -5.59 4.91 11.02
N HIS A 319 -6.19 4.77 12.21
CA HIS A 319 -6.45 3.47 12.82
C HIS A 319 -7.46 2.63 12.02
N LEU A 320 -8.59 3.23 11.63
CA LEU A 320 -9.61 2.56 10.84
C LEU A 320 -9.07 2.08 9.48
N HIS A 321 -8.12 2.82 8.89
CA HIS A 321 -7.44 2.38 7.67
C HIS A 321 -6.60 1.12 7.86
N GLU A 322 -5.92 0.97 9.00
CA GLU A 322 -5.15 -0.24 9.31
C GLU A 322 -6.07 -1.45 9.52
N LEU A 323 -7.23 -1.26 10.15
CA LEU A 323 -8.24 -2.32 10.26
C LEU A 323 -8.80 -2.69 8.87
N ALA A 324 -9.07 -1.71 8.03
CA ALA A 324 -9.52 -1.94 6.65
C ALA A 324 -8.45 -2.64 5.80
N ARG A 325 -7.16 -2.36 6.02
CA ARG A 325 -6.06 -3.09 5.38
C ARG A 325 -6.11 -4.57 5.73
N ALA A 326 -6.25 -4.92 7.01
CA ALA A 326 -6.35 -6.31 7.43
C ALA A 326 -7.52 -7.04 6.76
N VAL A 327 -8.66 -6.35 6.61
CA VAL A 327 -9.82 -6.89 5.87
C VAL A 327 -9.50 -7.11 4.39
N GLY A 328 -8.82 -6.17 3.74
CA GLY A 328 -8.47 -6.26 2.31
C GLY A 328 -7.43 -7.33 2.02
N GLU A 329 -6.31 -7.33 2.74
CA GLU A 329 -5.21 -8.28 2.55
C GLU A 329 -5.63 -9.72 2.91
N GLY A 330 -6.44 -9.90 3.95
CA GLY A 330 -6.91 -11.23 4.36
C GLY A 330 -7.86 -11.89 3.35
N VAL A 331 -8.52 -11.15 2.45
CA VAL A 331 -9.28 -11.78 1.35
C VAL A 331 -8.36 -12.50 0.36
N THR A 332 -7.20 -11.92 0.03
CA THR A 332 -6.21 -12.57 -0.83
C THR A 332 -5.66 -13.82 -0.15
N GLU A 333 -5.38 -13.76 1.16
CA GLU A 333 -4.88 -14.92 1.93
C GLU A 333 -5.89 -16.06 1.98
N VAL A 334 -7.19 -15.74 2.16
CA VAL A 334 -8.27 -16.74 2.07
C VAL A 334 -8.41 -17.28 0.65
N GLY A 335 -8.32 -16.43 -0.37
CA GLY A 335 -8.46 -16.82 -1.78
C GLY A 335 -7.42 -17.87 -2.20
N VAL A 336 -6.15 -17.66 -1.84
CA VAL A 336 -5.08 -18.62 -2.18
C VAL A 336 -5.34 -20.02 -1.60
N LEU A 337 -6.05 -20.11 -0.47
CA LEU A 337 -6.38 -21.39 0.19
C LEU A 337 -7.71 -21.99 -0.28
N LEU A 338 -8.41 -21.34 -1.21
CA LEU A 338 -9.75 -21.75 -1.64
C LEU A 338 -9.74 -22.57 -2.94
N TYR A 339 -8.60 -22.74 -3.61
CA TYR A 339 -8.51 -23.64 -4.76
C TYR A 339 -8.60 -25.12 -4.33
N PRO A 340 -9.33 -25.97 -5.07
CA PRO A 340 -9.37 -27.41 -4.81
C PRO A 340 -8.01 -28.11 -5.00
N PRO A 341 -7.80 -29.27 -4.35
CA PRO A 341 -8.58 -29.77 -3.21
C PRO A 341 -8.30 -28.95 -1.95
N LEU A 342 -9.33 -28.70 -1.14
CA LEU A 342 -9.18 -27.91 0.08
C LEU A 342 -8.46 -28.73 1.16
N ASP A 343 -7.40 -28.15 1.70
CA ASP A 343 -6.64 -28.78 2.79
C ASP A 343 -7.37 -28.61 4.14
N PHE A 344 -8.11 -29.65 4.53
CA PHE A 344 -8.70 -29.76 5.88
C PHE A 344 -7.75 -30.37 6.91
N THR A 345 -6.52 -30.75 6.53
CA THR A 345 -5.62 -31.40 7.46
C THR A 345 -5.13 -30.42 8.51
N SER A 346 -5.15 -30.87 9.77
CA SER A 346 -4.66 -30.08 10.89
C SER A 346 -3.15 -30.07 10.84
N GLN A 347 -2.54 -28.92 10.53
CA GLN A 347 -1.12 -28.77 10.75
C GLN A 347 -0.86 -28.73 12.26
N SER A 348 -0.35 -29.83 12.80
CA SER A 348 0.31 -29.82 14.11
C SER A 348 1.65 -29.10 13.97
N ASN A 349 1.65 -27.77 13.89
CA ASN A 349 2.90 -27.00 13.83
C ASN A 349 3.09 -26.11 15.08
N GLU A 350 4.14 -26.46 15.81
CA GLU A 350 4.69 -25.87 17.04
C GLU A 350 5.30 -24.45 16.86
N ALA A 351 4.93 -23.67 15.84
CA ALA A 351 5.59 -22.39 15.57
C ALA A 351 4.58 -21.23 15.44
N GLY A 352 4.51 -20.40 16.48
CA GLY A 352 3.86 -19.08 16.40
C GLY A 352 2.58 -18.95 17.21
N ARG A 353 2.69 -19.08 18.54
CA ARG A 353 1.63 -18.68 19.48
C ARG A 353 1.42 -17.16 19.37
N VAL A 354 0.57 -16.73 18.45
CA VAL A 354 -0.01 -15.37 18.46
C VAL A 354 -0.84 -15.29 19.74
N GLN A 355 -0.31 -14.59 20.73
CA GLN A 355 -1.01 -14.29 21.97
C GLN A 355 -2.15 -13.33 21.63
N SER A 356 -3.35 -13.87 21.41
CA SER A 356 -4.59 -13.12 21.51
C SER A 356 -4.73 -12.63 22.95
N SER A 357 -4.37 -11.36 23.16
CA SER A 357 -4.61 -10.65 24.41
C SER A 357 -6.12 -10.45 24.53
N SER A 358 -6.73 -11.33 25.31
CA SER A 358 -8.16 -11.34 25.60
C SER A 358 -8.49 -10.26 26.63
N SER A 359 -9.11 -9.19 26.16
CA SER A 359 -9.84 -8.27 27.06
C SER A 359 -10.83 -7.39 26.28
N SER A 360 -12.03 -7.92 26.01
CA SER A 360 -13.27 -7.13 26.06
C SER A 360 -14.51 -8.02 25.92
N ASN A 361 -15.44 -7.86 26.86
CA ASN A 361 -16.78 -8.45 26.86
C ASN A 361 -17.62 -7.86 25.71
N SER A 362 -17.84 -8.60 24.62
CA SER A 362 -18.95 -8.34 23.69
C SER A 362 -19.52 -9.67 23.13
N THR A 363 -20.81 -9.65 22.87
CA THR A 363 -21.74 -10.79 22.95
C THR A 363 -21.79 -11.72 21.74
N GLN A 364 -20.74 -11.78 20.92
CA GLN A 364 -20.65 -12.73 19.81
C GLN A 364 -19.21 -13.23 19.70
N SER A 365 -18.90 -14.34 20.37
CA SER A 365 -17.59 -14.99 20.23
C SER A 365 -17.45 -15.51 18.80
N ILE A 366 -16.47 -14.99 18.05
CA ILE A 366 -16.07 -15.56 16.77
C ILE A 366 -15.73 -17.04 17.00
N PRO A 367 -16.28 -17.96 16.19
CA PRO A 367 -16.11 -19.38 16.40
C PRO A 367 -14.65 -19.81 16.24
N ASP A 368 -14.22 -20.78 17.04
CA ASP A 368 -13.01 -21.55 16.76
C ASP A 368 -13.31 -22.48 15.56
N LEU A 369 -12.58 -22.27 14.46
CA LEU A 369 -12.76 -22.99 13.20
C LEU A 369 -11.75 -24.15 13.05
N GLY A 370 -11.03 -24.48 14.12
CA GLY A 370 -10.08 -25.59 14.15
C GLY A 370 -8.69 -25.21 13.63
N SER A 371 -7.85 -26.22 13.44
CA SER A 371 -6.42 -26.08 13.17
C SER A 371 -6.02 -26.17 11.68
N SER A 372 -6.97 -26.28 10.75
CA SER A 372 -6.64 -26.23 9.33
C SER A 372 -6.19 -24.81 8.93
N ASN A 373 -5.33 -24.70 7.92
CA ASN A 373 -4.85 -23.40 7.44
C ASN A 373 -6.02 -22.51 7.00
N LEU A 374 -6.95 -23.07 6.22
CA LEU A 374 -8.15 -22.35 5.77
C LEU A 374 -9.04 -21.92 6.96
N GLY A 375 -9.21 -22.78 7.97
CA GLY A 375 -9.99 -22.46 9.17
C GLY A 375 -9.38 -21.30 9.95
N GLN A 376 -8.06 -21.34 10.18
CA GLN A 376 -7.34 -20.25 10.85
C GLN A 376 -7.44 -18.93 10.07
N GLN A 377 -7.26 -18.97 8.74
CA GLN A 377 -7.33 -17.76 7.93
C GLN A 377 -8.75 -17.18 7.86
N LEU A 378 -9.78 -18.02 7.74
CA LEU A 378 -11.17 -17.56 7.83
C LEU A 378 -11.47 -16.95 9.20
N GLN A 379 -10.93 -17.52 10.28
CA GLN A 379 -11.09 -16.96 11.62
C GLN A 379 -10.42 -15.58 11.73
N ILE A 380 -9.18 -15.44 11.25
CA ILE A 380 -8.46 -14.16 11.20
C ILE A 380 -9.27 -13.13 10.40
N GLN A 381 -9.79 -13.52 9.23
CA GLN A 381 -10.59 -12.63 8.39
C GLN A 381 -11.89 -12.19 9.08
N LEU A 382 -12.59 -13.09 9.77
CA LEU A 382 -13.80 -12.76 10.53
C LEU A 382 -13.49 -11.81 11.69
N HIS A 383 -12.33 -11.97 12.35
CA HIS A 383 -11.85 -11.01 13.35
C HIS A 383 -11.59 -9.63 12.74
N ALA A 384 -10.87 -9.57 11.62
CA ALA A 384 -10.61 -8.31 10.93
C ALA A 384 -11.91 -7.58 10.54
N LEU A 385 -12.90 -8.31 10.02
CA LEU A 385 -14.22 -7.77 9.69
C LEU A 385 -14.94 -7.22 10.91
N TYR A 386 -14.98 -8.00 12.00
CA TYR A 386 -15.64 -7.61 13.23
C TYR A 386 -14.99 -6.36 13.84
N ASP A 387 -13.67 -6.35 13.98
CA ASP A 387 -12.92 -5.24 14.59
C ASP A 387 -13.10 -3.96 13.77
N CYS A 388 -13.07 -4.06 12.44
CA CYS A 388 -13.28 -2.92 11.55
C CYS A 388 -14.69 -2.34 11.70
N VAL A 389 -15.73 -3.18 11.63
CA VAL A 389 -17.13 -2.73 11.77
C VAL A 389 -17.42 -2.20 13.18
N GLU A 390 -16.89 -2.87 14.22
CA GLU A 390 -17.09 -2.46 15.61
C GLU A 390 -16.40 -1.13 15.90
N CYS A 391 -15.21 -0.88 15.35
CA CYS A 391 -14.53 0.42 15.45
C CYS A 391 -15.42 1.57 14.94
N ILE A 392 -16.10 1.37 13.81
CA ILE A 392 -17.03 2.37 13.25
C ILE A 392 -18.29 2.48 14.11
N HIS A 393 -18.85 1.37 14.57
CA HIS A 393 -20.06 1.34 15.38
C HIS A 393 -19.88 1.98 16.75
N VAL A 394 -18.76 1.72 17.44
CA VAL A 394 -18.45 2.36 18.72
C VAL A 394 -18.33 3.87 18.54
N ALA A 395 -17.65 4.32 17.48
CA ALA A 395 -17.52 5.74 17.17
C ALA A 395 -18.88 6.41 16.85
N SER A 396 -19.83 5.68 16.27
CA SER A 396 -21.18 6.22 15.98
C SER A 396 -22.08 6.30 17.23
N LEU A 397 -21.85 5.45 18.24
CA LEU A 397 -22.66 5.41 19.46
C LEU A 397 -22.15 6.33 20.59
N GLN A 398 -20.85 6.58 20.68
CA GLN A 398 -20.27 7.37 21.76
C GLN A 398 -20.83 8.80 21.77
N SER A 399 -21.58 9.14 22.82
CA SER A 399 -22.06 10.50 23.05
C SER A 399 -20.87 11.42 23.31
N GLY A 400 -20.79 12.54 22.58
CA GLY A 400 -19.70 13.50 22.70
C GLY A 400 -18.44 13.17 21.88
N ALA A 401 -18.40 12.03 21.17
CA ALA A 401 -17.30 11.75 20.24
C ALA A 401 -17.41 12.64 19.01
N SER A 402 -16.31 13.35 18.67
CA SER A 402 -16.23 14.25 17.52
C SER A 402 -16.63 13.56 16.21
N VAL A 403 -16.29 12.28 16.07
CA VAL A 403 -16.58 11.45 14.88
C VAL A 403 -18.08 11.23 14.66
N ARG A 404 -18.86 11.07 15.74
CA ARG A 404 -20.30 10.77 15.66
C ARG A 404 -21.06 11.85 14.89
N TYR A 405 -20.75 13.11 15.14
CA TYR A 405 -21.42 14.26 14.52
C TYR A 405 -21.16 14.38 13.02
N CYS A 406 -20.17 13.64 12.50
CA CYS A 406 -19.78 13.69 11.11
C CYS A 406 -20.41 12.58 10.26
N MET A 407 -20.97 11.54 10.89
CA MET A 407 -21.59 10.42 10.18
C MET A 407 -23.02 10.76 9.73
N THR A 408 -23.38 10.38 8.51
CA THR A 408 -24.75 10.52 8.01
C THR A 408 -25.63 9.37 8.51
N ASP A 409 -26.96 9.58 8.53
CA ASP A 409 -27.92 8.52 8.91
C ASP A 409 -27.78 7.28 8.01
N GLU A 410 -27.48 7.46 6.72
CA GLU A 410 -27.22 6.37 5.78
C GLU A 410 -26.02 5.51 6.22
N VAL A 411 -24.94 6.16 6.66
CA VAL A 411 -23.73 5.47 7.17
C VAL A 411 -24.05 4.71 8.45
N VAL A 412 -24.81 5.32 9.37
CA VAL A 412 -25.24 4.68 10.63
C VAL A 412 -26.09 3.44 10.36
N GLU A 413 -27.07 3.53 9.47
CA GLU A 413 -27.91 2.39 9.09
C GLU A 413 -27.09 1.27 8.40
N ALA A 414 -26.13 1.64 7.55
CA ALA A 414 -25.26 0.67 6.87
C ALA A 414 -24.37 -0.09 7.85
N ILE A 415 -23.85 0.57 8.90
CA ILE A 415 -23.07 -0.06 9.98
C ILE A 415 -23.88 -1.15 10.66
N ASP A 416 -25.12 -0.86 11.07
CA ASP A 416 -25.98 -1.83 11.77
C ASP A 416 -26.32 -3.04 10.90
N LYS A 417 -26.55 -2.82 9.60
CA LYS A 417 -26.75 -3.91 8.62
C LYS A 417 -25.51 -4.78 8.49
N LEU A 418 -24.33 -4.16 8.38
CA LEU A 418 -23.06 -4.90 8.22
C LEU A 418 -22.67 -5.65 9.48
N LYS A 419 -22.88 -5.08 10.67
CA LYS A 419 -22.65 -5.76 11.95
C LYS A 419 -23.48 -7.05 12.05
N LYS A 420 -24.75 -6.99 11.66
CA LYS A 420 -25.61 -8.19 11.56
C LYS A 420 -25.10 -9.16 10.50
N ALA A 421 -24.70 -8.67 9.33
CA ALA A 421 -24.18 -9.51 8.25
C ALA A 421 -22.92 -10.29 8.65
N VAL A 422 -21.97 -9.64 9.34
CA VAL A 422 -20.76 -10.30 9.88
C VAL A 422 -21.16 -11.43 10.84
N GLY A 423 -22.11 -11.18 11.75
CA GLY A 423 -22.62 -12.22 12.66
C GLY A 423 -23.25 -13.42 11.92
N VAL A 424 -23.96 -13.18 10.82
CA VAL A 424 -24.48 -14.26 9.96
C VAL A 424 -23.34 -15.02 9.28
N ARG A 425 -22.32 -14.33 8.75
CA ARG A 425 -21.16 -14.98 8.11
C ARG A 425 -20.41 -15.87 9.10
N CYS A 426 -20.23 -15.43 10.35
CA CYS A 426 -19.63 -16.26 11.40
C CYS A 426 -20.39 -17.56 11.62
N ALA A 427 -21.74 -17.51 11.62
CA ALA A 427 -22.57 -18.69 11.80
C ALA A 427 -22.51 -19.64 10.58
N GLU A 428 -22.49 -19.10 9.36
CA GLU A 428 -22.35 -19.87 8.11
C GLU A 428 -21.02 -20.61 8.04
N VAL A 429 -19.90 -19.92 8.28
CA VAL A 429 -18.57 -20.55 8.24
C VAL A 429 -18.45 -21.64 9.31
N LYS A 430 -18.96 -21.39 10.52
CA LYS A 430 -19.00 -22.41 11.58
C LYS A 430 -19.78 -23.66 11.13
N GLY A 431 -20.93 -23.46 10.49
CA GLY A 431 -21.78 -24.55 10.01
C GLY A 431 -21.18 -25.32 8.83
N SER A 432 -20.36 -24.69 7.99
CA SER A 432 -19.69 -25.36 6.86
C SER A 432 -18.43 -26.13 7.26
N MET A 433 -17.75 -25.71 8.33
CA MET A 433 -16.50 -26.31 8.79
C MET A 433 -16.69 -27.49 9.76
N GLN A 434 -17.90 -27.63 10.33
CA GLN A 434 -18.32 -28.75 11.18
C GLN A 434 -19.02 -29.82 10.34
#